data_AF-A0A944PE08-F1
#
_entry.id   AF-A0A944PE08-F1
#
_cell.length_a   1.000
_cell.length_b   1.000
_cell.length_c   1.000
_cell.angle_alpha   90.00
_cell.angle_beta   90.00
_cell.angle_gamma   90.00
#
_symmetry.space_group_name_H-M   'P 1'
#
loop_
_entity.id
_entity.type
_entity.pdbx_description
1 polymer ?
#
loop_
_entity_poly.entity_id
_entity_poly.type
_entity_poly.pdbx_seq_one_letter_code
_entity_poly.pdbx_strand_id
1 'polypeptide(L)'
;MTDALVAFLKARLDDDERVARAVGFDGIESEPFLWSSSYLILRQNTGGESKTTSELDTELAAHIARQDPARTLREVEAKRRLLDAALADHHHVSADQYETCPRATAVDGLDAGTLAALEDLNDERRQEDGVEPKCWDSCGRDARVRRTLELLALPYSDHPGCEEAVRS
;
A
#
# COMPACT_ATOMS: atom_id res chain seq x y z
N MET A 1 -2.46 -12.85 9.28
CA MET A 1 -1.46 -11.78 9.18
C MET A 1 -1.66 -10.82 8.03
N THR A 2 -1.42 -11.23 6.80
CA THR A 2 -1.53 -10.33 5.63
C THR A 2 -2.94 -9.78 5.42
N ASP A 3 -3.99 -10.58 5.64
CA ASP A 3 -5.34 -10.20 5.19
C ASP A 3 -5.94 -9.03 5.96
N ALA A 4 -5.76 -8.99 7.28
CA ALA A 4 -6.25 -7.87 8.09
C ALA A 4 -5.46 -6.59 7.84
N LEU A 5 -4.14 -6.69 7.65
CA LEU A 5 -3.30 -5.55 7.26
C LEU A 5 -3.66 -5.01 5.87
N VAL A 6 -3.92 -5.89 4.90
CA VAL A 6 -4.40 -5.51 3.57
C VAL A 6 -5.76 -4.82 3.64
N ALA A 7 -6.70 -5.36 4.42
CA ALA A 7 -8.01 -4.75 4.61
C ALA A 7 -7.91 -3.37 5.27
N PHE A 8 -7.06 -3.24 6.30
CA PHE A 8 -6.76 -1.98 6.95
C PHE A 8 -6.19 -0.94 5.98
N LEU A 9 -5.17 -1.31 5.20
CA LEU A 9 -4.55 -0.42 4.22
C LEU A 9 -5.55 0.03 3.16
N LYS A 10 -6.39 -0.88 2.63
CA LYS A 10 -7.44 -0.52 1.67
C LYS A 10 -8.41 0.49 2.27
N ALA A 11 -8.91 0.24 3.48
CA ALA A 11 -9.82 1.16 4.16
C ALA A 11 -9.21 2.56 4.38
N ARG A 12 -7.94 2.63 4.77
CA ARG A 12 -7.24 3.91 4.97
C ARG A 12 -6.98 4.66 3.66
N LEU A 13 -6.60 3.96 2.60
CA LEU A 13 -6.44 4.57 1.28
C LEU A 13 -7.77 5.09 0.73
N ASP A 14 -8.88 4.37 0.98
CA ASP A 14 -10.22 4.83 0.61
C ASP A 14 -10.65 6.07 1.41
N ASP A 15 -10.31 6.12 2.70
CA ASP A 15 -10.53 7.30 3.54
C ASP A 15 -9.73 8.53 3.05
N ASP A 16 -8.45 8.36 2.75
CA ASP A 16 -7.58 9.41 2.23
C ASP A 16 -8.12 9.96 0.90
N GLU A 17 -8.52 9.08 -0.01
CA GLU A 17 -9.15 9.47 -1.28
C GLU A 17 -10.46 10.24 -1.03
N ARG A 18 -11.33 9.71 -0.17
CA ARG A 18 -12.62 10.34 0.14
C ARG A 18 -12.43 11.74 0.71
N VAL A 19 -11.50 11.92 1.64
CA VAL A 19 -11.20 13.24 2.22
C VAL A 19 -10.64 14.18 1.17
N ALA A 20 -9.66 13.74 0.37
CA ALA A 20 -9.07 14.57 -0.69
C ALA A 20 -10.12 15.01 -1.73
N ARG A 21 -11.03 14.12 -2.15
CA ARG A 21 -12.12 14.47 -3.08
C ARG A 21 -13.15 15.42 -2.48
N ALA A 22 -13.44 15.28 -1.18
CA ALA A 22 -14.45 16.09 -0.52
C ALA A 22 -14.04 17.57 -0.35
N VAL A 23 -12.76 17.90 -0.52
CA VAL A 23 -12.25 19.29 -0.44
C VAL A 23 -12.92 20.20 -1.47
N GLY A 24 -13.26 19.68 -2.66
CA GLY A 24 -13.90 20.46 -3.73
C GLY A 24 -12.98 21.49 -4.41
N PHE A 25 -11.67 21.44 -4.12
CA PHE A 25 -10.63 22.21 -4.79
C PHE A 25 -9.61 21.24 -5.40
N ASP A 26 -9.07 21.63 -6.56
CA ASP A 26 -8.18 20.81 -7.37
C ASP A 26 -6.71 21.27 -7.25
N GLY A 27 -6.47 22.38 -6.54
CA GLY A 27 -5.17 23.01 -6.37
C GLY A 27 -5.08 23.85 -5.10
N ILE A 28 -4.00 23.70 -4.34
CA ILE A 28 -3.62 24.62 -3.26
C ILE A 28 -2.24 25.20 -3.55
N GLU A 29 -2.18 26.52 -3.71
CA GLU A 29 -0.95 27.26 -3.93
C GLU A 29 -0.70 28.22 -2.76
N SER A 30 0.56 28.50 -2.45
CA SER A 30 0.92 29.56 -1.49
C SER A 30 1.52 30.73 -2.26
N GLU A 31 1.02 31.94 -2.02
CA GLU A 31 1.53 33.17 -2.64
C GLU A 31 2.03 34.16 -1.58
N PRO A 32 3.22 34.78 -1.78
CA PRO A 32 3.74 35.79 -0.86
C PRO A 32 2.81 36.99 -0.70
N PHE A 33 2.78 37.56 0.51
CA PHE A 33 2.07 38.80 0.80
C PHE A 33 3.00 39.87 1.40
N LEU A 34 2.72 40.36 2.62
CA LEU A 34 3.49 41.41 3.30
C LEU A 34 4.28 40.78 4.45
N TRP A 35 5.48 41.30 4.74
CA TRP A 35 6.23 40.94 5.95
C TRP A 35 6.28 39.44 6.27
N SER A 36 7.00 38.66 5.46
CA SER A 36 7.21 37.21 5.67
C SER A 36 5.94 36.37 5.81
N SER A 37 4.78 36.88 5.39
CA SER A 37 3.54 36.11 5.34
C SER A 37 3.16 35.73 3.92
N SER A 38 2.25 34.75 3.84
CA SER A 38 1.70 34.23 2.61
C SER A 38 0.21 33.92 2.77
N TYR A 39 -0.51 33.91 1.66
CA TYR A 39 -1.88 33.40 1.59
C TYR A 39 -1.90 32.03 0.92
N LEU A 40 -2.93 31.24 1.21
CA LEU A 40 -3.27 30.09 0.37
C LEU A 40 -4.28 30.52 -0.69
N ILE A 41 -4.03 30.11 -1.92
CA ILE A 41 -4.94 30.20 -3.05
C ILE A 41 -5.49 28.80 -3.31
N LEU A 42 -6.77 28.63 -3.01
CA LEU A 42 -7.54 27.41 -3.25
C LEU A 42 -8.19 27.53 -4.61
N ARG A 43 -7.79 26.70 -5.59
CA ARG A 43 -8.29 26.73 -6.96
C ARG A 43 -9.28 25.61 -7.22
N GLN A 44 -10.38 25.93 -7.87
CA GLN A 44 -11.30 24.95 -8.45
C GLN A 44 -11.23 25.06 -9.97
N ASN A 45 -10.75 24.01 -10.65
CA ASN A 45 -10.61 24.02 -12.11
C ASN A 45 -11.98 23.97 -12.80
N THR A 46 -12.98 23.39 -12.13
CA THR A 46 -14.37 23.39 -12.58
C THR A 46 -15.11 24.62 -12.07
N GLY A 47 -15.26 25.63 -12.93
CA GLY A 47 -16.05 26.84 -12.65
C GLY A 47 -15.25 28.12 -12.41
N GLY A 48 -13.91 28.03 -12.30
CA GLY A 48 -13.03 29.21 -12.22
C GLY A 48 -13.07 29.96 -10.89
N GLU A 49 -13.69 29.38 -9.85
CA GLU A 49 -13.69 29.97 -8.52
C GLU A 49 -12.33 29.76 -7.85
N SER A 50 -11.80 30.84 -7.25
CA SER A 50 -10.62 30.80 -6.39
C SER A 50 -10.96 31.42 -5.05
N LYS A 51 -10.53 30.78 -3.96
CA LYS A 51 -10.68 31.33 -2.61
C LYS A 51 -9.30 31.61 -2.02
N THR A 52 -9.22 32.68 -1.24
CA THR A 52 -8.01 33.07 -0.52
C THR A 52 -8.25 32.94 0.97
N THR A 53 -7.28 32.40 1.70
CA THR A 53 -7.34 32.30 3.17
C THR A 53 -6.91 33.61 3.84
N SER A 54 -6.97 33.66 5.16
CA SER A 54 -6.29 34.69 5.96
C SER A 54 -4.77 34.53 5.86
N GLU A 55 -4.06 35.57 6.32
CA GLU A 55 -2.60 35.64 6.35
C GLU A 55 -2.04 34.51 7.21
N LEU A 56 -1.08 33.78 6.66
CA LEU A 56 -0.35 32.71 7.33
C LEU A 56 1.14 33.03 7.32
N ASP A 57 1.85 32.46 8.28
CA ASP A 57 3.31 32.36 8.18
C ASP A 57 3.70 31.64 6.87
N THR A 58 4.78 32.11 6.22
CA THR A 58 5.23 31.60 4.92
C THR A 58 5.54 30.10 4.96
N GLU A 59 6.16 29.60 6.03
CA GLU A 59 6.54 28.19 6.14
C GLU A 59 5.30 27.31 6.32
N LEU A 60 4.33 27.77 7.11
CA LEU A 60 3.04 27.08 7.28
C LEU A 60 2.24 27.04 5.98
N ALA A 61 2.15 28.17 5.26
CA ALA A 61 1.46 28.22 3.97
C ALA A 61 2.11 27.26 2.95
N ALA A 62 3.44 27.24 2.87
CA ALA A 62 4.17 26.34 1.99
C ALA A 62 3.96 24.87 2.38
N HIS A 63 3.90 24.55 3.67
CA HIS A 63 3.61 23.19 4.14
C HIS A 63 2.21 22.74 3.72
N ILE A 64 1.19 23.58 3.91
CA ILE A 64 -0.20 23.27 3.55
C ILE A 64 -0.36 23.14 2.04
N ALA A 65 0.22 24.05 1.25
CA ALA A 65 0.18 23.98 -0.22
C ALA A 65 0.82 22.68 -0.76
N ARG A 66 1.83 22.14 -0.07
CA ARG A 66 2.38 20.82 -0.41
C ARG A 66 1.42 19.66 -0.16
N GLN A 67 0.43 19.81 0.72
CA GLN A 67 -0.62 18.81 0.98
C GLN A 67 -1.83 18.99 0.05
N ASP A 68 -1.56 19.44 -1.17
CA ASP A 68 -2.53 19.60 -2.25
C ASP A 68 -3.40 18.33 -2.48
N PRO A 69 -4.74 18.45 -2.57
CA PRO A 69 -5.61 17.29 -2.77
C PRO A 69 -5.27 16.47 -4.01
N ALA A 70 -4.89 17.11 -5.12
CA ALA A 70 -4.51 16.38 -6.33
C ALA A 70 -3.21 15.60 -6.13
N ARG A 71 -2.26 16.12 -5.33
CA ARG A 71 -1.10 15.34 -4.89
C ARG A 71 -1.50 14.16 -4.02
N THR A 72 -2.36 14.35 -3.01
CA THR A 72 -2.84 13.26 -2.14
C THR A 72 -3.48 12.13 -2.95
N LEU A 73 -4.30 12.45 -3.96
CA LEU A 73 -4.88 11.45 -4.87
C LEU A 73 -3.82 10.67 -5.66
N ARG A 74 -2.76 11.33 -6.13
CA ARG A 74 -1.63 10.66 -6.79
C ARG A 74 -0.88 9.73 -5.85
N GLU A 75 -0.72 10.12 -4.58
CA GLU A 75 -0.08 9.29 -3.56
C GLU A 75 -0.92 8.07 -3.18
N VAL A 76 -2.25 8.23 -3.04
CA VAL A 76 -3.16 7.11 -2.82
C VAL A 76 -3.06 6.10 -3.96
N GLU A 77 -3.12 6.56 -5.21
CA GLU A 77 -2.98 5.70 -6.38
C GLU A 77 -1.62 4.98 -6.41
N ALA A 78 -0.53 5.68 -6.11
CA ALA A 78 0.80 5.07 -6.02
C ALA A 78 0.86 3.98 -4.94
N LYS A 79 0.29 4.22 -3.76
CA LYS A 79 0.24 3.24 -2.66
C LYS A 79 -0.64 2.03 -3.00
N ARG A 80 -1.76 2.22 -3.71
CA ARG A 80 -2.57 1.11 -4.22
C ARG A 80 -1.79 0.23 -5.19
N ARG A 81 -1.04 0.83 -6.12
CA ARG A 81 -0.18 0.06 -7.04
C ARG A 81 0.92 -0.71 -6.31
N LEU A 82 1.52 -0.12 -5.28
CA LEU A 82 2.51 -0.82 -4.44
C LEU A 82 1.88 -1.99 -3.68
N LEU A 83 0.66 -1.81 -3.15
CA LEU A 83 -0.10 -2.87 -2.50
C LEU A 83 -0.40 -4.01 -3.49
N ASP A 84 -0.92 -3.70 -4.66
CA ASP A 84 -1.24 -4.69 -5.70
C ASP A 84 0.02 -5.41 -6.17
N ALA A 85 1.12 -4.69 -6.39
CA ALA A 85 2.41 -5.28 -6.79
C ALA A 85 2.97 -6.21 -5.71
N ALA A 86 2.84 -5.85 -4.42
CA ALA A 86 3.27 -6.72 -3.32
C ALA A 86 2.42 -8.00 -3.28
N LEU A 87 1.10 -7.90 -3.43
CA LEU A 87 0.21 -9.06 -3.39
C LEU A 87 0.37 -9.97 -4.62
N ALA A 88 0.76 -9.41 -5.75
CA ALA A 88 1.08 -10.14 -6.97
C ALA A 88 2.48 -10.77 -6.97
N ASP A 89 3.33 -10.55 -5.95
CA ASP A 89 4.65 -11.18 -5.89
C ASP A 89 4.53 -12.70 -5.85
N HIS A 90 5.33 -13.37 -6.67
CA HIS A 90 5.21 -14.80 -6.93
C HIS A 90 6.08 -15.62 -5.99
N HIS A 91 5.62 -16.83 -5.67
CA HIS A 91 6.45 -17.84 -5.05
C HIS A 91 7.57 -18.30 -5.99
N HIS A 92 8.67 -18.79 -5.41
CA HIS A 92 9.78 -19.31 -6.20
C HIS A 92 9.36 -20.60 -6.90
N VAL A 93 9.57 -20.64 -8.22
CA VAL A 93 9.33 -21.80 -9.08
C VAL A 93 10.64 -22.24 -9.72
N SER A 94 10.95 -23.52 -9.60
CA SER A 94 12.10 -24.18 -10.22
C SER A 94 11.61 -25.32 -11.11
N ALA A 95 12.44 -25.73 -12.08
CA ALA A 95 12.18 -26.96 -12.83
C ALA A 95 12.38 -28.21 -11.97
N ASP A 96 13.11 -28.08 -10.86
CA ASP A 96 13.20 -29.11 -9.83
C ASP A 96 12.06 -28.89 -8.82
N GLN A 97 11.10 -29.83 -8.77
CA GLN A 97 10.00 -29.75 -7.83
C GLN A 97 10.47 -29.78 -6.36
N TYR A 98 11.65 -30.33 -6.08
CA TYR A 98 12.22 -30.35 -4.74
C TYR A 98 12.72 -28.98 -4.30
N GLU A 99 13.08 -28.09 -5.23
CA GLU A 99 13.51 -26.71 -4.96
C GLU A 99 12.37 -25.68 -5.13
N THR A 100 11.23 -26.12 -5.65
CA THR A 100 10.04 -25.27 -5.79
C THR A 100 9.43 -24.98 -4.41
N CYS A 101 9.02 -23.73 -4.20
CA CYS A 101 8.40 -23.33 -2.95
C CYS A 101 7.13 -24.16 -2.68
N PRO A 102 6.93 -24.73 -1.48
CA PRO A 102 5.76 -25.57 -1.16
C PRO A 102 4.40 -24.89 -1.34
N ARG A 103 4.40 -23.55 -1.39
CA ARG A 103 3.20 -22.72 -1.57
C ARG A 103 3.00 -22.23 -3.00
N ALA A 104 3.91 -22.56 -3.92
CA ALA A 104 3.76 -22.18 -5.31
C ALA A 104 2.54 -22.86 -5.95
N THR A 105 1.86 -22.11 -6.82
CA THR A 105 0.62 -22.51 -7.49
C THR A 105 0.74 -22.29 -9.00
N ALA A 106 -0.31 -22.64 -9.75
CA ALA A 106 -0.39 -22.31 -11.17
C ALA A 106 -0.26 -20.79 -11.44
N VAL A 107 -0.67 -19.93 -10.51
CA VAL A 107 -0.54 -18.47 -10.64
C VAL A 107 0.93 -18.02 -10.60
N ASP A 108 1.79 -18.82 -9.97
CA ASP A 108 3.24 -18.59 -9.92
C ASP A 108 3.99 -19.10 -11.16
N GLY A 109 3.28 -19.72 -12.11
CA GLY A 109 3.83 -20.19 -13.38
C GLY A 109 4.14 -21.69 -13.43
N LEU A 110 3.64 -22.48 -12.46
CA LEU A 110 3.78 -23.93 -12.49
C LEU A 110 2.94 -24.55 -13.61
N ASP A 111 3.56 -25.46 -14.36
CA ASP A 111 2.82 -26.36 -15.25
C ASP A 111 2.08 -27.44 -14.43
N ALA A 112 1.10 -28.08 -15.06
CA ALA A 112 0.23 -29.04 -14.38
C ALA A 112 0.97 -30.28 -13.84
N GLY A 113 2.06 -30.70 -14.50
CA GLY A 113 2.86 -31.85 -14.08
C GLY A 113 3.67 -31.53 -12.82
N THR A 114 4.38 -30.40 -12.83
CA THR A 114 5.14 -29.93 -11.67
C THR A 114 4.23 -29.61 -10.49
N LEU A 115 3.05 -29.02 -10.73
CA LEU A 115 2.07 -28.75 -9.68
C LEU A 115 1.55 -30.03 -9.01
N ALA A 116 1.26 -31.08 -9.79
CA ALA A 116 0.81 -32.35 -9.23
C ALA A 116 1.91 -33.02 -8.39
N ALA A 117 3.14 -33.05 -8.90
CA ALA A 117 4.28 -33.62 -8.17
C ALA A 117 4.60 -32.84 -6.88
N LEU A 118 4.44 -31.51 -6.90
CA LEU A 118 4.59 -30.68 -5.70
C LEU A 118 3.50 -30.98 -4.66
N GLU A 119 2.25 -31.21 -5.08
CA GLU A 119 1.17 -31.56 -4.17
C GLU A 119 1.38 -32.95 -3.55
N ASP A 120 1.83 -33.93 -4.33
CA ASP A 120 2.20 -35.26 -3.81
C ASP A 120 3.29 -35.14 -2.71
N LEU A 121 4.32 -34.33 -2.97
CA LEU A 121 5.39 -34.07 -2.00
C LEU A 121 4.88 -33.31 -0.76
N ASN A 122 3.93 -32.40 -0.93
CA ASN A 122 3.30 -31.70 0.19
C ASN A 122 2.44 -32.65 1.02
N ASP A 123 1.74 -33.59 0.40
CA ASP A 123 0.96 -34.63 1.09
C ASP A 123 1.84 -35.57 1.90
N GLU A 124 2.99 -35.98 1.36
CA GLU A 124 4.00 -36.76 2.11
C GLU A 124 4.46 -35.99 3.35
N ARG A 125 4.82 -34.71 3.21
CA ARG A 125 5.22 -33.85 4.34
C ARG A 125 4.11 -33.70 5.38
N ARG A 126 2.85 -33.54 4.95
CA ARG A 126 1.70 -33.49 5.88
C ARG A 126 1.56 -34.78 6.68
N GLN A 127 1.82 -35.93 6.07
CA GLN A 127 1.77 -37.24 6.74
C GLN A 127 2.95 -37.43 7.71
N GLU A 128 4.15 -36.98 7.36
CA GLU A 128 5.36 -37.13 8.17
C GLU A 128 5.40 -36.14 9.34
N ASP A 129 5.18 -34.85 9.07
CA ASP A 129 5.36 -33.78 10.06
C ASP A 129 4.06 -33.37 10.75
N GLY A 130 2.90 -33.75 10.21
CA GLY A 130 1.59 -33.38 10.75
C GLY A 130 1.25 -31.89 10.64
N VAL A 131 1.97 -31.13 9.81
CA VAL A 131 1.80 -29.68 9.63
C VAL A 131 1.71 -29.29 8.15
N GLU A 132 0.98 -28.22 7.87
CA GLU A 132 0.88 -27.67 6.52
C GLU A 132 2.23 -27.08 6.08
N PRO A 133 2.74 -27.45 4.89
CA PRO A 133 3.98 -26.88 4.35
C PRO A 133 3.89 -25.36 4.20
N LYS A 134 4.90 -24.66 4.73
CA LYS A 134 4.99 -23.19 4.66
C LYS A 134 5.90 -22.75 3.53
N CYS A 135 5.79 -21.47 3.14
CA CYS A 135 6.77 -20.84 2.27
C CYS A 135 8.16 -20.97 2.91
N TRP A 136 9.16 -21.32 2.12
CA TRP A 136 10.53 -21.39 2.61
C TRP A 136 11.10 -20.00 2.87
N ASP A 137 12.03 -19.93 3.82
CA ASP A 137 12.79 -18.71 4.10
C ASP A 137 13.60 -18.26 2.88
N SER A 138 14.11 -19.22 2.08
CA SER A 138 14.86 -18.94 0.85
C SER A 138 14.00 -18.38 -0.29
N CYS A 139 12.71 -18.73 -0.36
CA CYS A 139 11.78 -18.13 -1.32
C CYS A 139 11.56 -16.65 -1.00
N GLY A 140 11.53 -16.30 0.29
CA GLY A 140 11.50 -14.92 0.78
C GLY A 140 10.25 -14.11 0.42
N ARG A 141 9.30 -14.67 -0.32
CA ARG A 141 8.11 -13.96 -0.82
C ARG A 141 7.28 -13.40 0.32
N ASP A 142 6.87 -14.24 1.28
CA ASP A 142 6.04 -13.79 2.40
C ASP A 142 6.74 -12.71 3.25
N ALA A 143 8.07 -12.79 3.40
CA ALA A 143 8.86 -11.76 4.08
C ALA A 143 8.89 -10.43 3.31
N ARG A 144 9.05 -10.47 1.97
CA ARG A 144 9.00 -9.27 1.11
C ARG A 144 7.61 -8.63 1.10
N VAL A 145 6.55 -9.44 0.99
CA VAL A 145 5.16 -8.97 1.06
C VAL A 145 4.90 -8.31 2.39
N ARG A 146 5.19 -9.02 3.51
CA ARG A 146 5.04 -8.46 4.86
C ARG A 146 5.75 -7.13 5.00
N ARG A 147 7.03 -7.07 4.63
CA ARG A 147 7.84 -5.85 4.75
C ARG A 147 7.23 -4.67 3.99
N THR A 148 6.72 -4.93 2.79
CA THR A 148 6.09 -3.89 1.96
C THR A 148 4.80 -3.38 2.60
N LEU A 149 3.95 -4.28 3.13
CA LEU A 149 2.72 -3.91 3.82
C LEU A 149 3.01 -3.09 5.09
N GLU A 150 4.01 -3.47 5.88
CA GLU A 150 4.44 -2.71 7.07
C GLU A 150 4.92 -1.29 6.71
N LEU A 151 5.68 -1.14 5.62
CA LEU A 151 6.13 0.17 5.14
C LEU A 151 4.95 1.03 4.66
N LEU A 152 3.97 0.44 3.98
CA LEU A 152 2.75 1.14 3.55
C LEU A 152 1.87 1.57 4.73
N ALA A 153 1.97 0.89 5.88
CA ALA A 153 1.20 1.20 7.07
C ALA A 153 1.79 2.35 7.92
N LEU A 154 3.08 2.69 7.75
CA LEU A 154 3.76 3.73 8.54
C LEU A 154 3.03 5.08 8.61
N PRO A 155 2.43 5.61 7.51
CA PRO A 155 1.68 6.86 7.57
C PRO A 155 0.45 6.83 8.48
N TYR A 156 -0.03 5.62 8.84
CA TYR A 156 -1.20 5.41 9.68
C TYR A 156 -0.82 4.89 11.08
N SER A 157 0.44 5.06 11.50
CA SER A 157 0.95 4.53 12.78
C SER A 157 0.28 5.13 14.01
N ASP A 158 -0.33 6.30 13.89
CA ASP A 158 -1.14 6.97 14.90
C ASP A 158 -2.60 6.48 14.95
N HIS A 159 -3.05 5.72 13.94
CA HIS A 159 -4.40 5.18 13.90
C HIS A 159 -4.54 3.99 14.87
N PRO A 160 -5.55 3.96 15.76
CA PRO A 160 -5.67 2.94 16.82
C PRO A 160 -5.74 1.50 16.29
N GLY A 161 -6.34 1.29 15.11
CA GLY A 161 -6.39 -0.02 14.45
C GLY A 161 -5.11 -0.46 13.73
N CYS A 162 -4.08 0.38 13.64
CA CYS A 162 -2.85 0.06 12.89
C CYS A 162 -2.02 -1.02 13.58
N GLU A 163 -1.80 -0.89 14.90
CA GLU A 163 -1.02 -1.88 15.64
C GLU A 163 -1.67 -3.27 15.63
N GLU A 164 -3.00 -3.33 15.74
CA GLU A 164 -3.75 -4.58 15.68
C GLU A 164 -3.59 -5.24 14.30
N ALA A 165 -3.74 -4.46 13.23
CA ALA A 165 -3.60 -4.93 11.86
C ALA A 165 -2.19 -5.45 11.55
N VAL A 166 -1.14 -4.85 12.13
CA VAL A 166 0.25 -5.30 11.95
C VAL A 166 0.58 -6.56 12.77
N ARG A 167 -0.11 -6.78 13.90
CA ARG A 167 0.13 -7.93 14.79
C ARG A 167 -0.69 -9.17 14.45
N SER A 168 -1.92 -9.00 13.93
CA SER A 168 -2.76 -10.09 13.39
C SER A 168 -2.05 -10.77 12.24
#